data_AF-A0AB34L519-F1
#
_entry.id   AF-A0AB34L519-F1
#
_cell.length_a   1.000
_cell.length_b   1.000
_cell.length_c   1.000
_cell.angle_alpha   90.00
_cell.angle_beta   90.00
_cell.angle_gamma   90.00
#
_symmetry.space_group_name_H-M   'P 1'
#
loop_
_entity.id
_entity.type
_entity.pdbx_description
1 polymer ?
#
loop_
_entity_poly.entity_id
_entity_poly.type
_entity_poly.pdbx_seq_one_letter_code
_entity_poly.pdbx_strand_id
1 'polypeptide(L)' 'MIPTYELKEQFDTIHEICIDNLSQLNDDILFEQLEPIPFKHPVANNKYEALSWCFKHEMWHSAEMEELKRMLGYPIKWL' A
#
# COMPACT_ATOMS: atom_id res chain seq x y z
N MET A 1 -15.44 -18.61 -6.18
CA MET A 1 -14.62 -17.42 -6.46
C MET A 1 -15.24 -16.25 -5.73
N ILE A 2 -14.43 -15.39 -5.12
CA ILE A 2 -14.92 -14.13 -4.52
C ILE A 2 -15.28 -13.19 -5.68
N PRO A 3 -16.47 -12.57 -5.70
CA PRO A 3 -16.84 -11.58 -6.71
C PRO A 3 -15.91 -10.36 -6.68
N THR A 4 -15.64 -9.76 -7.84
CA THR A 4 -14.76 -8.58 -7.95
C THR A 4 -15.28 -7.36 -7.17
N TYR A 5 -16.60 -7.22 -7.02
CA TYR A 5 -17.17 -6.13 -6.22
C TYR A 5 -16.85 -6.27 -4.72
N GLU A 6 -16.79 -7.51 -4.20
CA GLU A 6 -16.47 -7.79 -2.80
C GLU A 6 -14.99 -7.55 -2.53
N LEU A 7 -14.12 -7.93 -3.48
CA LEU A 7 -12.69 -7.59 -3.43
C LEU A 7 -12.47 -6.07 -3.41
N LYS A 8 -13.23 -5.33 -4.23
CA LYS A 8 -13.18 -3.86 -4.24
C LYS A 8 -13.63 -3.27 -2.91
N GLU A 9 -14.76 -3.71 -2.36
CA GLU A 9 -15.29 -3.20 -1.08
C GLU A 9 -14.32 -3.43 0.09
N GLN A 10 -13.72 -4.62 0.15
CA GLN A 10 -12.69 -4.93 1.15
C GLN A 10 -11.45 -4.04 0.98
N PHE A 11 -10.99 -3.85 -0.26
CA PHE A 11 -9.84 -2.99 -0.54
C PHE A 11 -10.10 -1.53 -0.16
N ASP A 12 -11.25 -0.98 -0.56
CA ASP A 12 -11.66 0.39 -0.22
C ASP A 12 -11.74 0.58 1.30
N THR A 13 -12.35 -0.36 2.03
CA THR A 13 -12.49 -0.29 3.49
C THR A 13 -11.12 -0.24 4.18
N ILE A 14 -10.19 -1.11 3.76
CA ILE A 14 -8.84 -1.15 4.34
C ILE A 14 -8.05 0.11 3.95
N HIS A 15 -8.20 0.60 2.72
CA HIS A 15 -7.55 1.81 2.26
C HIS A 15 -8.01 3.03 3.08
N GLU A 16 -9.32 3.21 3.28
CA GLU A 16 -9.88 4.29 4.10
C GLU A 16 -9.33 4.26 5.53
N ILE A 17 -9.38 3.10 6.19
CA ILE A 17 -8.82 2.93 7.55
C ILE A 17 -7.33 3.26 7.58
N CYS A 18 -6.58 2.83 6.57
CA CYS A 18 -5.14 3.09 6.47
C CYS A 18 -4.86 4.60 6.36
N ILE A 19 -5.52 5.29 5.44
CA ILE A 19 -5.35 6.74 5.22
C ILE A 19 -5.77 7.54 6.45
N ASP A 20 -6.88 7.16 7.10
CA ASP A 20 -7.35 7.81 8.33
C ASP A 20 -6.30 7.68 9.45
N ASN A 21 -5.73 6.49 9.65
CA ASN A 21 -4.67 6.27 10.63
C ASN A 21 -3.41 7.07 10.30
N LEU A 22 -3.02 7.12 9.02
CA LEU A 22 -1.85 7.89 8.58
C LEU A 22 -2.03 9.39 8.79
N SER A 23 -3.25 9.92 8.63
CA SER A 23 -3.56 11.34 8.87
C SER A 23 -3.36 11.77 10.31
N GLN A 24 -3.33 10.82 11.26
CA GLN A 24 -3.14 11.05 12.68
C GLN A 24 -1.68 10.89 13.13
N LEU A 25 -0.76 10.54 12.23
CA LEU A 25 0.65 10.37 12.56
C LEU A 25 1.34 11.72 12.82
N ASN A 26 2.24 11.73 13.81
CA ASN A 26 3.20 12.82 13.97
C ASN A 26 4.47 12.50 13.15
N ASP A 27 4.87 13.42 12.27
CA ASP A 27 6.07 13.28 11.43
C ASP A 27 7.36 13.03 12.22
N ASP A 28 7.46 13.49 13.47
CA ASP A 28 8.64 13.26 14.32
C ASP A 28 8.95 11.75 14.48
N ILE A 29 7.90 10.91 14.55
CA ILE A 29 8.05 9.46 14.73
C ILE A 29 8.70 8.80 13.52
N LEU A 30 8.62 9.41 12.34
CA LEU A 30 9.08 8.80 11.08
C LEU A 30 10.61 8.65 11.05
N PHE A 31 11.32 9.47 11.81
CA PHE A 31 12.79 9.44 11.93
C PHE A 31 13.28 8.38 12.92
N GLU A 32 12.39 7.83 13.75
CA GLU A 32 12.75 6.78 14.70
C GLU A 32 13.09 5.47 13.99
N GLN A 33 13.97 4.68 14.63
CA GLN A 33 14.29 3.34 14.15
C GLN A 33 13.05 2.43 14.20
N LEU A 34 13.09 1.38 13.38
CA LEU A 34 12.09 0.33 13.43
C LEU A 34 12.17 -0.40 14.77
N GLU A 35 11.01 -0.80 15.29
CA GLU A 35 10.95 -1.68 16.45
C GLU A 35 11.74 -2.96 16.17
N PRO A 36 12.53 -3.47 17.14
CA PRO A 36 13.29 -4.69 16.94
C PRO A 36 12.36 -5.86 16.70
N ILE A 37 12.39 -6.41 15.49
CA ILE A 37 11.77 -7.69 15.17
C ILE A 37 12.88 -8.75 15.02
N PRO A 38 12.58 -10.07 15.08
CA PRO A 38 13.59 -11.13 15.10
C PRO A 38 14.57 -11.16 13.91
N PHE A 39 14.27 -10.45 12.83
CA PHE A 39 15.11 -10.31 11.65
C PHE A 39 15.12 -8.85 11.19
N LYS A 40 16.25 -8.35 10.68
CA LYS A 40 16.28 -6.98 10.16
C LYS A 40 15.30 -6.84 8.98
N HIS A 41 14.54 -5.73 8.94
CA HIS A 41 13.71 -5.43 7.78
C HIS A 41 14.58 -5.38 6.51
N PRO A 42 14.18 -6.02 5.40
CA PRO A 42 15.06 -6.23 4.24
C PRO A 42 15.47 -4.94 3.53
N VAL A 43 14.66 -3.88 3.63
CA VAL A 43 14.83 -2.64 2.85
C VAL A 43 14.90 -1.37 3.70
N ALA A 44 14.42 -1.40 4.96
CA ALA A 44 14.16 -0.19 5.73
C ALA A 44 14.92 -0.20 7.06
N ASN A 45 15.39 0.97 7.49
CA ASN A 45 16.14 1.19 8.72
C ASN A 45 15.38 2.06 9.73
N ASN A 46 14.42 2.86 9.26
CA ASN A 46 13.56 3.71 10.07
C ASN A 46 12.09 3.58 9.62
N LYS A 47 11.18 4.14 10.42
CA LYS A 47 9.73 4.09 10.17
C LYS A 47 9.34 4.77 8.85
N TYR A 48 10.01 5.86 8.48
CA TYR A 48 9.81 6.52 7.18
C TYR A 48 10.11 5.60 6.00
N GLU A 49 11.27 4.94 5.97
CA GLU A 49 11.69 4.05 4.89
C GLU A 49 10.73 2.86 4.76
N ALA A 50 10.25 2.32 5.88
CA ALA A 50 9.27 1.24 5.88
C ALA A 50 7.93 1.72 5.31
N LEU A 51 7.44 2.89 5.74
CA LEU A 51 6.20 3.46 5.20
C LEU A 51 6.32 3.78 3.70
N SER A 52 7.42 4.40 3.29
CA SER A 52 7.73 4.69 1.88
C SER A 52 7.78 3.42 1.03
N TRP A 53 8.33 2.33 1.57
CA TRP A 53 8.33 1.03 0.91
C TRP A 53 6.92 0.51 0.68
N CYS A 54 6.05 0.57 1.69
CA CYS A 54 4.64 0.14 1.56
C CYS A 54 3.90 0.89 0.45
N PHE A 55 4.02 2.23 0.39
CA PHE A 55 3.40 3.02 -0.68
C PHE A 55 3.90 2.62 -2.07
N LYS A 56 5.21 2.46 -2.24
CA LYS A 56 5.79 2.04 -3.53
C LYS A 56 5.32 0.66 -3.94
N HIS A 57 5.18 -0.25 -2.97
CA HIS A 57 4.71 -1.60 -3.19
C HIS A 57 3.23 -1.63 -3.61
N GLU A 58 2.38 -0.80 -3.01
CA GLU A 58 0.99 -0.63 -3.43
C GLU A 58 0.89 -0.04 -4.85
N MET A 59 1.70 0.97 -5.17
CA MET A 59 1.77 1.54 -6.52
C MET A 59 2.19 0.50 -7.56
N TRP A 60 3.16 -0.36 -7.23
CA TRP A 60 3.59 -1.45 -8.11
C TRP A 60 2.44 -2.41 -8.42
N HIS A 61 1.74 -2.91 -7.41
CA HIS A 61 0.63 -3.83 -7.62
C HIS A 61 -0.55 -3.17 -8.32
N SER A 62 -0.79 -1.88 -8.10
CA SER A 62 -1.80 -1.12 -8.82
C SER A 62 -1.52 -1.08 -10.33
N ALA A 63 -0.25 -0.92 -10.72
CA ALA A 63 0.15 -0.96 -12.12
C ALA A 63 -0.06 -2.37 -12.73
N GLU A 64 0.27 -3.43 -12.00
CA GLU A 64 0.02 -4.82 -12.44
C GLU A 64 -1.48 -5.08 -12.64
N MET A 65 -2.34 -4.59 -11.74
CA MET A 65 -3.79 -4.72 -11.87
C MET A 65 -4.33 -3.98 -13.11
N GLU A 66 -3.87 -2.76 -13.38
CA GLU A 66 -4.28 -2.01 -14.58
C GLU A 66 -3.83 -2.70 -15.87
N GLU A 67 -2.63 -3.29 -15.88
CA GLU A 67 -2.13 -4.06 -17.02
C GLU A 67 -2.99 -5.32 -17.27
N LEU A 68 -3.38 -6.04 -16.22
CA LEU A 68 -4.32 -7.16 -16.34
C LEU A 68 -5.68 -6.70 -16.89
N LYS A 69 -6.20 -5.57 -16.41
CA LYS A 69 -7.44 -4.98 -16.91
C LYS A 69 -7.35 -4.68 -18.41
N ARG A 70 -6.21 -4.13 -18.86
CA ARG A 70 -5.90 -3.90 -20.28
C ARG A 70 -5.91 -5.19 -21.08
N MET A 71 -5.24 -6.25 -20.59
CA MET A 71 -5.21 -7.57 -21.23
C MET A 71 -6.61 -8.20 -21.36
N LEU A 72 -7.52 -7.86 -20.44
CA LEU A 72 -8.92 -8.28 -20.48
C LEU A 72 -9.82 -7.41 -21.38
N GLY A 73 -9.26 -6.42 -22.08
CA GLY A 73 -9.98 -5.58 -23.04
C GLY A 73 -10.66 -4.35 -22.43
N TYR A 74 -10.38 -4.02 -21.17
CA TYR A 74 -10.89 -2.81 -20.53
C TYR A 74 -9.92 -1.63 -20.74
N PRO A 75 -10.41 -0.38 -20.78
CA PRO A 75 -9.55 0.79 -20.87
C PRO A 75 -8.73 0.97 -19.59
N ILE A 76 -7.48 1.39 -19.75
CA ILE A 76 -6.66 1.90 -18.63
C ILE A 76 -7.06 3.36 -18.37
N LYS A 77 -7.16 3.72 -17.09
CA LYS A 77 -7.14 5.12 -16.67
C LYS A 77 -5.82 5.38 -15.96
N TRP A 78 -4.90 6.02 -16.66
CA TRP A 78 -3.74 6.63 -16.01
C TRP A 78 -4.23 7.94 -15.37
N LEU A 79 -3.84 8.17 -14.11
CA LEU A 79 -3.99 9.45 -13.43
C LEU A 79 -3.34 10.58 -14.25
#